data_AF-A0A7Y6X0A4-F1
#
_entry.id   AF-A0A7Y6X0A4-F1
#
_cell.length_a   1.000
_cell.length_b   1.000
_cell.length_c   1.000
_cell.angle_alpha   90.00
_cell.angle_beta   90.00
_cell.angle_gamma   90.00
#
_symmetry.space_group_name_H-M   'P 1'
#
loop_
_entity.id
_entity.type
_entity.pdbx_description
1 polymer ?
#
loop_
_entity_poly.entity_id
_entity_poly.type
_entity_poly.pdbx_seq_one_letter_code
_entity_poly.pdbx_strand_id
1 'polypeptide(L)'
;MGVVIPEHKIQEVLDRVDLVGLISRHVDLKKAGREWKACCPFHQEKTPSFYVVPEKRFYFCHGCRASGDAVSFVQRYLGKTFLDAVRDLARELGVDLEAEQDPGMRERQQIKEATDQAAEHFRAMLWQQDEGRSARAYVASRGVSEETAMAFGLGWAPHEWATLTERFQKLGMLEWAAKAGLVLKRNSGDGYYDFFRSRLMVPIRAPEGRPIAFGGRLVGADEGPKYLNSRESRLYNKSETLFGMDQARDEMRKRKAAVLVEGYFDAIGLHQVGVRHAVALCSTNLTAGHMQVLKRAEARELILLLDGDSAGLAAVERLSGPLLAAGATARVALLPQGDDPDTFARREGQEGVERLLEGAHPLTSHLFASLLPEGKAASFEEKMAALERLKPVVGQVPVGLVRATLFSAVAEHFGWRPADVESALRSKVPLPKPAGGEAPLSSPNRP
;
A
#
# COMPACT_ATOMS: atom_id res chain seq x y z
N MET A 1 -13.01 -10.53 -5.82
CA MET A 1 -12.85 -9.50 -6.87
C MET A 1 -13.70 -9.95 -8.05
N GLY A 2 -14.75 -9.21 -8.39
CA GLY A 2 -15.66 -9.58 -9.47
C GLY A 2 -14.96 -9.46 -10.81
N VAL A 3 -14.97 -10.52 -11.61
CA VAL A 3 -14.55 -10.48 -13.01
C VAL A 3 -15.53 -9.56 -13.75
N VAL A 4 -15.01 -8.48 -14.34
CA VAL A 4 -15.79 -7.57 -15.18
C VAL A 4 -15.72 -8.09 -16.61
N ILE A 5 -16.86 -8.39 -17.23
CA ILE A 5 -16.93 -8.73 -18.66
C ILE A 5 -16.89 -7.41 -19.45
N PRO A 6 -15.99 -7.25 -20.43
CA PRO A 6 -15.96 -6.04 -21.26
C PRO A 6 -17.29 -5.79 -21.98
N GLU A 7 -17.72 -4.53 -22.07
CA GLU A 7 -19.00 -4.15 -22.68
C GLU A 7 -19.13 -4.60 -24.15
N HIS A 8 -18.04 -4.53 -24.93
CA HIS A 8 -18.02 -5.01 -26.30
C HIS A 8 -18.25 -6.54 -26.42
N LYS A 9 -17.85 -7.33 -25.42
CA LYS A 9 -18.12 -8.78 -25.38
C LYS A 9 -19.57 -9.08 -25.05
N ILE A 10 -20.17 -8.28 -24.17
CA ILE A 10 -21.61 -8.36 -23.89
C ILE A 10 -22.40 -8.05 -25.18
N GLN A 11 -21.99 -7.02 -25.91
CA GLN A 11 -22.60 -6.67 -27.19
C GLN A 11 -22.39 -7.75 -28.25
N GLU A 12 -21.19 -8.35 -28.34
CA GLU A 12 -20.91 -9.48 -29.24
C GLU A 12 -21.84 -10.67 -28.97
N VAL A 13 -22.08 -10.99 -27.69
CA VAL A 13 -23.05 -12.03 -27.30
C VAL A 13 -24.45 -11.64 -27.75
N LEU A 14 -24.93 -10.45 -27.40
CA LEU A 14 -26.27 -9.98 -27.76
C LEU A 14 -26.50 -9.95 -29.27
N ASP A 15 -25.47 -9.61 -30.06
CA ASP A 15 -25.56 -9.55 -31.51
C ASP A 15 -25.64 -10.93 -32.17
N ARG A 16 -25.03 -11.95 -31.54
CA ARG A 16 -24.96 -13.33 -32.04
C ARG A 16 -26.09 -14.23 -31.53
N VAL A 17 -26.77 -13.88 -30.44
CA VAL A 17 -27.89 -14.67 -29.93
C VAL A 17 -29.07 -14.64 -30.89
N ASP A 18 -29.55 -15.82 -31.30
CA ASP A 18 -30.89 -15.98 -31.85
C ASP A 18 -31.92 -15.95 -30.71
N LEU A 19 -32.56 -14.78 -30.53
CA LEU A 19 -33.56 -14.57 -29.48
C LEU A 19 -34.80 -15.45 -29.65
N VAL A 20 -35.21 -15.74 -30.89
CA VAL A 20 -36.38 -16.60 -31.14
C VAL A 20 -36.04 -18.03 -30.76
N GLY A 21 -34.88 -18.53 -31.19
CA GLY A 21 -34.39 -19.85 -30.83
C GLY A 21 -34.22 -20.01 -29.32
N LEU A 22 -33.65 -19.01 -28.65
CA LEU A 22 -33.52 -18.99 -27.19
C LEU A 22 -34.86 -19.13 -26.48
N ILE A 23 -35.86 -18.31 -26.83
CA ILE A 23 -37.16 -18.30 -26.17
C ILE A 23 -38.00 -19.54 -26.55
N SER A 24 -37.90 -20.01 -27.80
CA SER A 24 -38.64 -21.18 -28.31
C SER A 24 -38.30 -22.48 -27.57
N ARG A 25 -37.15 -22.54 -26.88
CA ARG A 25 -36.80 -23.66 -25.99
C ARG A 25 -37.71 -23.80 -24.76
N HIS A 26 -38.43 -22.73 -24.42
CA HIS A 26 -39.18 -22.62 -23.17
C HIS A 26 -40.63 -22.19 -23.37
N VAL A 27 -40.94 -21.53 -24.49
CA VAL A 27 -42.25 -20.93 -24.78
C VAL A 27 -42.66 -21.29 -26.20
N ASP A 28 -43.90 -21.75 -26.39
CA ASP A 28 -44.47 -22.06 -27.71
C ASP A 28 -44.77 -20.77 -28.50
N LEU A 29 -43.75 -20.28 -29.21
CA LEU A 29 -43.83 -19.08 -30.04
C LEU A 29 -44.49 -19.39 -31.38
N LYS A 30 -45.54 -18.62 -31.71
CA LYS A 30 -46.22 -18.68 -33.01
C LYS A 30 -45.87 -17.47 -33.86
N LYS A 31 -45.53 -17.70 -35.12
CA LYS A 31 -45.19 -16.63 -36.05
C LYS A 31 -46.40 -15.72 -36.33
N ALA A 32 -46.20 -14.40 -36.23
CA ALA A 32 -47.19 -13.37 -36.45
C ALA A 32 -46.58 -12.24 -37.31
N GLY A 33 -46.60 -12.42 -38.63
CA GLY A 33 -45.95 -11.48 -39.55
C GLY A 33 -44.43 -11.51 -39.42
N ARG A 34 -43.82 -10.36 -39.08
CA ARG A 34 -42.37 -10.23 -38.82
C ARG A 34 -41.98 -10.52 -37.37
N GLU A 35 -42.96 -10.75 -36.50
CA GLU A 35 -42.78 -10.99 -35.08
C GLU A 35 -43.23 -12.40 -34.70
N TRP A 36 -42.96 -12.79 -33.45
CA TRP A 36 -43.43 -14.03 -32.86
C TRP A 36 -44.23 -13.73 -31.61
N LYS A 37 -45.30 -14.48 -31.36
CA LYS A 37 -46.18 -14.26 -30.21
C LYS A 37 -46.46 -15.52 -29.42
N ALA A 38 -46.66 -15.39 -28.11
CA ALA A 38 -47.10 -16.45 -27.21
C ALA A 38 -47.86 -15.89 -26.00
N CYS A 39 -48.43 -16.78 -25.19
CA CYS A 39 -48.78 -16.42 -23.81
C CYS A 39 -47.48 -16.16 -23.03
N CYS A 40 -47.49 -15.14 -22.18
CA CYS A 40 -46.33 -14.67 -21.48
C CYS A 40 -45.86 -15.70 -20.44
N PRO A 41 -44.54 -15.98 -20.38
CA PRO A 41 -43.99 -16.86 -19.36
C PRO A 41 -43.88 -16.21 -17.96
N PHE A 42 -44.08 -14.90 -17.86
CA PHE A 42 -43.85 -14.13 -16.62
C PHE A 42 -45.13 -13.79 -15.86
N HIS A 43 -46.30 -14.05 -16.44
CA HIS A 43 -47.59 -13.89 -15.77
C HIS A 43 -48.63 -14.83 -16.39
N GLN A 44 -49.71 -15.11 -15.65
CA GLN A 44 -50.70 -16.07 -16.09
C GLN A 44 -51.79 -15.39 -16.95
N GLU A 45 -51.91 -15.82 -18.20
CA GLU A 45 -52.91 -15.32 -19.15
C GLU A 45 -53.42 -16.41 -20.10
N LYS A 46 -54.56 -16.17 -20.76
CA LYS A 46 -55.15 -17.08 -21.76
C LYS A 46 -55.00 -16.59 -23.20
N THR A 47 -54.68 -15.33 -23.39
CA THR A 47 -54.53 -14.69 -24.71
C THR A 47 -53.06 -14.31 -24.91
N PRO A 48 -52.45 -14.57 -26.08
CA PRO A 48 -51.06 -14.19 -26.32
C PRO A 48 -50.83 -12.69 -26.20
N SER A 49 -50.02 -12.26 -25.22
CA SER A 49 -49.59 -10.86 -25.10
C SER A 49 -48.07 -10.68 -25.15
N PHE A 50 -47.30 -11.77 -25.24
CA PHE A 50 -45.84 -11.75 -25.31
C PHE A 50 -45.37 -11.78 -26.76
N TYR A 51 -44.63 -10.76 -27.16
CA TYR A 51 -44.11 -10.58 -28.52
C TYR A 51 -42.59 -10.59 -28.52
N VAL A 52 -42.00 -11.26 -29.51
CA VAL A 52 -40.56 -11.28 -29.78
C VAL A 52 -40.33 -10.70 -31.16
N VAL A 53 -39.51 -9.66 -31.24
CA VAL A 53 -39.19 -8.93 -32.47
C VAL A 53 -37.74 -9.23 -32.84
N PRO A 54 -37.47 -10.20 -33.76
CA PRO A 54 -36.12 -10.68 -34.02
C PRO A 54 -35.20 -9.58 -34.55
N GLU A 55 -35.70 -8.74 -35.46
CA GLU A 55 -34.96 -7.61 -36.06
C GLU A 55 -34.48 -6.60 -35.00
N LYS A 56 -35.24 -6.44 -33.90
CA LYS A 56 -34.90 -5.55 -32.79
C LYS A 56 -34.20 -6.27 -31.63
N ARG A 57 -34.03 -7.60 -31.72
CA ARG A 57 -33.48 -8.47 -30.66
C ARG A 57 -34.11 -8.21 -29.29
N PHE A 58 -35.42 -7.99 -29.28
CA PHE A 58 -36.15 -7.53 -28.11
C PHE A 58 -37.47 -8.29 -27.96
N TYR A 59 -37.89 -8.51 -26.71
CA TYR A 59 -39.21 -8.99 -26.39
C TYR A 59 -40.00 -7.96 -25.57
N PHE A 60 -41.33 -8.00 -25.69
CA PHE A 60 -42.24 -7.18 -24.92
C PHE A 60 -43.55 -7.91 -24.66
N CYS A 61 -44.04 -7.83 -23.42
CA CYS A 61 -45.35 -8.31 -23.04
C CYS A 61 -46.33 -7.15 -22.86
N HIS A 62 -47.42 -7.12 -23.63
CA HIS A 62 -48.46 -6.11 -23.49
C HIS A 62 -49.32 -6.25 -22.22
N GLY A 63 -49.39 -7.45 -21.63
CA GLY A 63 -50.11 -7.70 -20.37
C GLY A 63 -49.35 -7.19 -19.15
N CYS A 64 -48.19 -7.76 -18.84
CA CYS A 64 -47.42 -7.45 -17.63
C CYS A 64 -46.29 -6.42 -17.84
N ARG A 65 -46.11 -5.90 -19.07
CA ARG A 65 -45.02 -4.97 -19.44
C ARG A 65 -43.60 -5.51 -19.29
N ALA A 66 -43.43 -6.81 -19.05
CA ALA A 66 -42.12 -7.43 -19.06
C ALA A 66 -41.46 -7.25 -20.43
N SER A 67 -40.25 -6.70 -20.43
CA SER A 67 -39.50 -6.40 -21.64
C SER A 67 -38.00 -6.61 -21.44
N GLY A 68 -37.26 -6.81 -22.54
CA GLY A 68 -35.80 -6.94 -22.50
C GLY A 68 -35.22 -7.68 -23.70
N ASP A 69 -33.94 -8.00 -23.58
CA ASP A 69 -33.13 -8.75 -24.55
C ASP A 69 -32.95 -10.22 -24.12
N ALA A 70 -32.06 -10.93 -24.82
CA ALA A 70 -31.70 -12.32 -24.51
C ALA A 70 -31.21 -12.51 -23.07
N VAL A 71 -30.36 -11.61 -22.57
CA VAL A 71 -29.81 -11.68 -21.21
C VAL A 71 -30.94 -11.48 -20.20
N SER A 72 -31.78 -10.47 -20.42
CA SER A 72 -32.94 -10.16 -19.57
C SER A 72 -33.93 -11.33 -19.50
N PHE A 73 -34.12 -12.06 -20.61
CA PHE A 73 -34.96 -13.26 -20.63
C PHE A 73 -34.36 -14.37 -19.75
N VAL A 74 -33.07 -14.69 -19.93
CA VAL A 74 -32.38 -15.71 -19.14
C VAL A 74 -32.40 -15.38 -17.65
N GLN A 75 -32.17 -14.11 -17.29
CA GLN A 75 -32.23 -13.67 -15.89
C GLN A 75 -33.62 -13.90 -15.29
N ARG A 76 -34.68 -13.46 -15.98
CA ARG A 76 -36.04 -13.53 -15.45
C ARG A 76 -36.63 -14.93 -15.48
N TYR A 77 -36.39 -15.69 -16.55
CA TYR A 77 -36.98 -17.00 -16.75
C TYR A 77 -36.21 -18.10 -16.00
N LEU A 78 -34.87 -18.03 -15.98
CA LEU A 78 -34.02 -19.03 -15.34
C LEU A 78 -33.48 -18.59 -13.96
N GLY A 79 -33.85 -17.41 -13.48
CA GLY A 79 -33.43 -16.91 -12.16
C GLY A 79 -31.94 -16.63 -12.03
N LYS A 80 -31.25 -16.30 -13.14
CA LYS A 80 -29.79 -16.11 -13.16
C LYS A 80 -29.38 -14.66 -12.89
N THR A 81 -28.18 -14.49 -12.32
CA THR A 81 -27.55 -13.17 -12.26
C THR A 81 -27.20 -12.69 -13.68
N PHE A 82 -27.00 -11.39 -13.87
CA PHE A 82 -26.59 -10.84 -15.17
C PHE A 82 -25.31 -11.50 -15.69
N LEU A 83 -24.31 -11.66 -14.80
CA LEU A 83 -23.02 -12.24 -15.15
C LEU A 83 -23.14 -13.71 -15.57
N ASP A 84 -23.97 -14.49 -14.88
CA ASP A 84 -24.18 -15.90 -15.22
C ASP A 84 -24.98 -16.05 -16.51
N ALA A 85 -25.97 -15.18 -16.73
CA ALA A 85 -26.74 -15.13 -17.96
C ALA A 85 -25.86 -14.84 -19.18
N VAL A 86 -24.95 -13.86 -19.10
CA VAL A 86 -23.99 -13.56 -20.17
C VAL A 86 -23.03 -14.73 -20.40
N ARG A 87 -22.54 -15.37 -19.32
CA ARG A 87 -21.62 -16.53 -19.43
C ARG A 87 -22.23 -17.73 -20.11
N ASP A 88 -23.48 -18.04 -19.81
CA ASP A 88 -24.14 -19.20 -20.41
C ASP A 88 -24.45 -18.98 -21.89
N LEU A 89 -24.91 -17.77 -22.25
CA LEU A 89 -25.13 -17.41 -23.65
C LEU A 89 -23.81 -17.41 -24.44
N ALA A 90 -22.72 -16.89 -23.87
CA ALA A 90 -21.43 -16.88 -24.52
C ALA A 90 -20.86 -18.30 -24.73
N ARG A 91 -21.00 -19.18 -23.73
CA ARG A 91 -20.59 -20.58 -23.83
C ARG A 91 -21.34 -21.30 -24.96
N GLU A 92 -22.63 -21.04 -25.11
CA GLU A 92 -23.44 -21.62 -26.20
C GLU A 92 -22.99 -21.13 -27.58
N LEU A 93 -22.59 -19.86 -27.67
CA LEU A 93 -22.17 -19.23 -28.94
C LEU A 93 -20.68 -19.42 -29.26
N GLY A 94 -19.92 -20.06 -28.37
CA GLY A 94 -18.46 -20.12 -28.46
C GLY A 94 -17.79 -18.74 -28.44
N VAL A 95 -18.38 -17.77 -27.76
CA VAL A 95 -17.78 -16.45 -27.54
C VAL A 95 -16.87 -16.55 -26.33
N ASP A 96 -15.58 -16.28 -26.54
CA ASP A 96 -14.64 -16.17 -25.44
C ASP A 96 -14.88 -14.86 -24.66
N LEU A 97 -15.29 -15.03 -23.41
CA LEU A 97 -15.51 -13.94 -22.45
C LEU A 97 -14.28 -13.65 -21.61
N GLU A 98 -13.21 -14.45 -21.74
CA GLU A 98 -11.94 -14.08 -21.16
C GLU A 98 -11.54 -12.74 -21.77
N ALA A 99 -11.47 -11.73 -20.91
CA ALA A 99 -10.88 -10.47 -21.30
C ALA A 99 -9.50 -10.80 -21.87
N GLU A 100 -9.11 -10.19 -22.99
CA GLU A 100 -7.71 -9.81 -23.15
C GLU A 100 -7.33 -9.17 -21.81
N GLN A 101 -6.56 -9.89 -20.99
CA GLN A 101 -6.11 -9.34 -19.73
C GLN A 101 -5.41 -8.05 -20.11
N ASP A 102 -5.94 -6.92 -19.64
CA ASP A 102 -5.26 -5.63 -19.75
C ASP A 102 -3.77 -5.90 -19.52
N PRO A 103 -2.87 -5.58 -20.48
CA PRO A 103 -1.45 -5.88 -20.34
C PRO A 103 -0.90 -5.44 -18.99
N GLY A 104 -1.46 -4.37 -18.40
CA GLY A 104 -1.16 -3.93 -17.04
C GLY A 104 -1.60 -4.91 -15.94
N MET A 105 -2.77 -5.53 -16.05
CA MET A 105 -3.26 -6.55 -15.13
C MET A 105 -2.47 -7.85 -15.24
N ARG A 106 -2.12 -8.29 -16.45
CA ARG A 106 -1.26 -9.47 -16.65
C ARG A 106 0.12 -9.25 -16.07
N GLU A 107 0.75 -8.12 -16.36
CA GLU A 107 2.04 -7.74 -15.78
C GLU A 107 1.98 -7.71 -14.26
N ARG A 108 0.94 -7.07 -13.69
CA ARG A 108 0.74 -7.03 -12.24
C ARG A 108 0.65 -8.43 -11.65
N GLN A 109 -0.10 -9.34 -12.26
CA GLN A 109 -0.24 -10.72 -11.79
C GLN A 109 1.07 -11.51 -11.88
N GLN A 110 1.85 -11.35 -12.95
CA GLN A 110 3.14 -12.03 -13.11
C GLN A 110 4.20 -11.54 -12.13
N ILE A 111 4.30 -10.22 -11.91
CA ILE A 111 5.15 -9.64 -10.86
C ILE A 111 4.74 -10.21 -9.50
N LYS A 112 3.43 -10.37 -9.27
CA LYS A 112 2.86 -10.84 -8.01
C LYS A 112 3.20 -12.30 -7.74
N GLU A 113 3.24 -13.14 -8.77
CA GLU A 113 3.72 -14.52 -8.68
C GLU A 113 5.24 -14.55 -8.43
N ALA A 114 6.01 -13.70 -9.10
CA ALA A 114 7.45 -13.61 -8.85
C ALA A 114 7.77 -13.21 -7.40
N THR A 115 7.07 -12.21 -6.84
CA THR A 115 7.28 -11.79 -5.45
C THR A 115 6.95 -12.89 -4.44
N ASP A 116 5.88 -13.66 -4.67
CA ASP A 116 5.54 -14.82 -3.83
C ASP A 116 6.64 -15.89 -3.85
N GLN A 117 7.13 -16.23 -5.05
CA GLN A 117 8.20 -17.21 -5.24
C GLN A 117 9.51 -16.78 -4.57
N ALA A 118 9.85 -15.48 -4.62
CA ALA A 118 11.00 -14.94 -3.92
C ALA A 118 10.83 -14.98 -2.39
N ALA A 119 9.65 -14.64 -1.88
CA ALA A 119 9.38 -14.70 -0.44
C ALA A 119 9.51 -16.13 0.10
N GLU A 120 8.97 -17.11 -0.62
CA GLU A 120 9.12 -18.53 -0.29
C GLU A 120 10.60 -18.95 -0.32
N HIS A 121 11.33 -18.56 -1.36
CA HIS A 121 12.75 -18.86 -1.49
C HIS A 121 13.56 -18.30 -0.31
N PHE A 122 13.47 -17.00 -0.03
CA PHE A 122 14.22 -16.38 1.06
C PHE A 122 13.85 -16.97 2.43
N ARG A 123 12.57 -17.25 2.67
CA ARG A 123 12.14 -17.92 3.90
C ARG A 123 12.78 -19.29 4.02
N ALA A 124 12.79 -20.10 2.96
CA ALA A 124 13.43 -21.42 2.97
C ALA A 124 14.94 -21.31 3.27
N MET A 125 15.63 -20.35 2.65
CA MET A 125 17.06 -20.11 2.89
C MET A 125 17.37 -19.75 4.35
N LEU A 126 16.51 -18.96 5.01
CA LEU A 126 16.71 -18.59 6.42
C LEU A 126 16.68 -19.81 7.35
N TRP A 127 15.86 -20.81 7.05
CA TRP A 127 15.67 -21.99 7.90
C TRP A 127 16.54 -23.18 7.48
N GLN A 128 17.30 -23.05 6.39
CA GLN A 128 18.30 -24.04 6.00
C GLN A 128 19.47 -24.00 6.99
N GLN A 129 19.95 -25.19 7.41
CA GLN A 129 20.90 -25.35 8.51
C GLN A 129 22.16 -24.47 8.35
N ASP A 130 22.88 -24.60 7.23
CA ASP A 130 24.14 -23.90 7.03
C ASP A 130 23.98 -22.50 6.45
N GLU A 131 23.22 -22.36 5.37
CA GLU A 131 23.04 -21.08 4.67
C GLU A 131 22.44 -19.99 5.56
N GLY A 132 21.40 -20.32 6.33
CA GLY A 132 20.72 -19.35 7.18
C GLY A 132 21.39 -19.09 8.54
N ARG A 133 22.49 -19.78 8.87
CA ARG A 133 23.09 -19.76 10.22
C ARG A 133 23.44 -18.35 10.68
N SER A 134 24.14 -17.58 9.84
CA SER A 134 24.55 -16.20 10.15
C SER A 134 23.35 -15.27 10.31
N ALA A 135 22.33 -15.43 9.47
CA ALA A 135 21.10 -14.67 9.53
C ALA A 135 20.29 -14.97 10.79
N ARG A 136 20.14 -16.25 11.17
CA ARG A 136 19.48 -16.65 12.42
C ARG A 136 20.24 -16.16 13.65
N ALA A 137 21.57 -16.23 13.65
CA ALA A 137 22.39 -15.66 14.72
C ALA A 137 22.19 -14.14 14.85
N TYR A 138 22.10 -13.43 13.71
CA TYR A 138 21.80 -12.00 13.70
C TYR A 138 20.39 -11.69 14.25
N VAL A 139 19.37 -12.41 13.79
CA VAL A 139 17.98 -12.29 14.30
C VAL A 139 17.93 -12.53 15.81
N ALA A 140 18.60 -13.57 16.30
CA ALA A 140 18.71 -13.86 17.73
C ALA A 140 19.46 -12.77 18.50
N SER A 141 20.52 -12.18 17.93
CA SER A 141 21.24 -11.05 18.55
C SER A 141 20.39 -9.78 18.67
N ARG A 142 19.38 -9.63 17.80
CA ARG A 142 18.35 -8.59 17.91
C ARG A 142 17.24 -8.96 18.88
N GLY A 143 17.30 -10.13 19.52
CA GLY A 143 16.29 -10.61 20.45
C GLY A 143 14.96 -10.93 19.77
N VAL A 144 14.94 -11.13 18.45
CA VAL A 144 13.74 -11.54 17.70
C VAL A 144 13.60 -13.05 17.81
N SER A 145 12.48 -13.50 18.37
CA SER A 145 12.10 -14.91 18.51
C SER A 145 11.85 -15.58 17.16
N GLU A 146 11.97 -16.90 17.10
CA GLU A 146 11.69 -17.66 15.89
C GLU A 146 10.23 -17.51 15.46
N GLU A 147 9.30 -17.50 16.41
CA GLU A 147 7.87 -17.30 16.15
C GLU A 147 7.61 -15.93 15.51
N THR A 148 8.25 -14.88 16.02
CA THR A 148 8.14 -13.53 15.45
C THR A 148 8.78 -13.49 14.06
N ALA A 149 9.96 -14.09 13.88
CA ALA A 149 10.62 -14.17 12.59
C ALA A 149 9.74 -14.89 11.54
N MET A 150 9.07 -15.97 11.93
CA MET A 150 8.14 -16.70 11.07
C MET A 150 6.87 -15.89 10.77
N ALA A 151 6.29 -15.22 11.77
CA ALA A 151 5.08 -14.41 11.60
C ALA A 151 5.30 -13.27 10.59
N PHE A 152 6.42 -12.54 10.72
CA PHE A 152 6.83 -11.53 9.75
C PHE A 152 7.38 -12.13 8.45
N GLY A 153 7.63 -13.43 8.39
CA GLY A 153 8.15 -14.14 7.23
C GLY A 153 9.53 -13.68 6.84
N LEU A 154 10.39 -13.41 7.82
CA LEU A 154 11.78 -13.08 7.58
C LEU A 154 12.45 -14.18 6.74
N GLY A 155 13.41 -13.76 5.93
CA GLY A 155 14.13 -14.63 5.01
C GLY A 155 15.62 -14.30 4.95
N TRP A 156 16.36 -15.03 4.13
CA TRP A 156 17.78 -14.84 3.92
C TRP A 156 18.11 -14.80 2.43
N ALA A 157 18.88 -13.80 2.01
CA ALA A 157 19.52 -13.75 0.71
C ALA A 157 21.03 -14.02 0.91
N PRO A 158 21.56 -15.15 0.40
CA PRO A 158 22.96 -15.54 0.60
C PRO A 158 23.94 -14.58 -0.08
N HIS A 159 25.25 -14.75 0.18
CA HIS A 159 26.32 -14.00 -0.49
C HIS A 159 26.61 -14.54 -1.91
N GLU A 160 25.59 -15.02 -2.60
CA GLU A 160 25.74 -15.62 -3.93
C GLU A 160 25.16 -14.71 -5.00
N TRP A 161 25.70 -14.80 -6.21
CA TRP A 161 25.32 -13.88 -7.29
C TRP A 161 24.05 -14.29 -8.04
N ALA A 162 23.62 -15.54 -7.95
CA ALA A 162 22.60 -16.08 -8.85
C ALA A 162 21.62 -17.08 -8.21
N THR A 163 21.57 -17.22 -6.88
CA THR A 163 20.70 -18.23 -6.24
C THR A 163 19.23 -18.04 -6.61
N LEU A 164 18.73 -16.80 -6.54
CA LEU A 164 17.36 -16.46 -6.91
C LEU A 164 17.20 -16.39 -8.44
N THR A 165 18.22 -15.90 -9.14
CA THR A 165 18.28 -15.84 -10.60
C THR A 165 18.11 -17.24 -11.22
N GLU A 166 18.84 -18.24 -10.77
CA GLU A 166 18.75 -19.62 -11.24
C GLU A 166 17.36 -20.22 -10.97
N ARG A 167 16.76 -19.91 -9.80
CA ARG A 167 15.39 -20.33 -9.50
C ARG A 167 14.40 -19.75 -10.52
N PHE A 168 14.47 -18.45 -10.79
CA PHE A 168 13.58 -17.82 -11.77
C PHE A 168 13.87 -18.23 -13.21
N GLN A 169 15.10 -18.61 -13.53
CA GLN A 169 15.44 -19.18 -14.83
C GLN A 169 14.72 -20.52 -15.04
N LYS A 170 14.78 -21.42 -14.05
CA LYS A 170 14.07 -22.71 -14.08
C LYS A 170 12.55 -22.56 -14.17
N LEU A 171 12.00 -21.51 -13.55
CA LEU A 171 10.57 -21.20 -13.59
C LEU A 171 10.13 -20.46 -14.87
N GLY A 172 11.06 -20.01 -15.73
CA GLY A 172 10.73 -19.20 -16.90
C GLY A 172 10.20 -17.80 -16.55
N MET A 173 10.58 -17.26 -15.39
CA MET A 173 10.04 -16.01 -14.83
C MET A 173 11.08 -14.89 -14.65
N LEU A 174 12.27 -15.02 -15.25
CA LEU A 174 13.36 -14.03 -15.11
C LEU A 174 12.94 -12.60 -15.46
N GLU A 175 12.17 -12.42 -16.53
CA GLU A 175 11.68 -11.11 -16.94
C GLU A 175 10.82 -10.47 -15.85
N TRP A 176 9.91 -11.25 -15.24
CA TRP A 176 9.01 -10.78 -14.20
C TRP A 176 9.74 -10.52 -12.88
N ALA A 177 10.74 -11.34 -12.56
CA ALA A 177 11.64 -11.10 -11.42
C ALA A 177 12.44 -9.81 -11.58
N ALA A 178 12.88 -9.50 -12.80
CA ALA A 178 13.57 -8.25 -13.11
C ALA A 178 12.63 -7.04 -12.98
N LYS A 179 11.40 -7.14 -13.51
CA LYS A 179 10.34 -6.11 -13.36
C LYS A 179 9.92 -5.92 -11.89
N ALA A 180 9.98 -6.98 -11.07
CA ALA A 180 9.78 -6.91 -9.62
C ALA A 180 10.98 -6.33 -8.85
N GLY A 181 12.12 -6.08 -9.51
CA GLY A 181 13.35 -5.59 -8.88
C GLY A 181 14.06 -6.62 -8.00
N LEU A 182 13.83 -7.91 -8.23
CA LEU A 182 14.42 -9.02 -7.47
C LEU A 182 15.76 -9.46 -8.05
N VAL A 183 15.92 -9.33 -9.36
CA VAL A 183 17.15 -9.57 -10.10
C VAL A 183 17.45 -8.36 -10.99
N LEU A 184 18.72 -8.14 -11.32
CA LEU A 184 19.18 -7.08 -12.20
C LEU A 184 19.85 -7.68 -13.43
N LYS A 185 19.61 -7.07 -14.59
CA LYS A 185 20.31 -7.44 -15.82
C LYS A 185 21.79 -7.03 -15.72
N ARG A 186 22.69 -7.85 -16.24
CA ARG A 186 24.12 -7.49 -16.33
C ARG A 186 24.32 -6.34 -17.31
N ASN A 187 25.22 -5.41 -16.98
CA ASN A 187 25.57 -4.29 -17.85
C ASN A 187 26.38 -4.74 -19.08
N SER A 188 27.15 -5.83 -18.94
CA SER A 188 27.92 -6.45 -20.01
C SER A 188 27.56 -7.94 -20.12
N GLY A 189 27.24 -8.37 -21.35
CA GLY A 189 26.84 -9.74 -21.66
C GLY A 189 25.37 -10.05 -21.39
N ASP A 190 25.01 -11.32 -21.59
CA ASP A 190 23.67 -11.83 -21.30
C ASP A 190 23.55 -12.32 -19.85
N GLY A 191 22.34 -12.22 -19.31
CA GLY A 191 21.98 -12.77 -18.01
C GLY A 191 21.65 -11.74 -16.93
N TYR A 192 21.32 -12.28 -15.76
CA TYR A 192 20.87 -11.55 -14.58
C TYR A 192 21.73 -11.92 -13.37
N TYR A 193 21.58 -11.14 -12.30
CA TYR A 193 22.14 -11.43 -10.98
C TYR A 193 21.20 -10.94 -9.88
N ASP A 194 21.34 -11.52 -8.69
CA ASP A 194 20.46 -11.26 -7.56
C ASP A 194 20.64 -9.82 -7.05
N PHE A 195 19.54 -9.09 -6.86
CA PHE A 195 19.60 -7.72 -6.35
C PHE A 195 19.98 -7.68 -4.86
N PHE A 196 19.41 -8.59 -4.06
CA PHE A 196 19.70 -8.73 -2.64
C PHE A 196 20.74 -9.82 -2.42
N ARG A 197 21.82 -9.51 -1.69
CA ARG A 197 22.90 -10.44 -1.35
C ARG A 197 23.43 -10.14 0.05
N SER A 198 23.80 -11.17 0.81
CA SER A 198 24.22 -11.08 2.22
C SER A 198 23.24 -10.30 3.09
N ARG A 199 21.93 -10.54 2.90
CA ARG A 199 20.90 -9.72 3.53
C ARG A 199 19.86 -10.56 4.24
N LEU A 200 19.58 -10.19 5.48
CA LEU A 200 18.35 -10.60 6.13
C LEU A 200 17.19 -9.91 5.40
N MET A 201 16.33 -10.71 4.81
CA MET A 201 15.21 -10.27 4.02
C MET A 201 14.00 -10.03 4.91
N VAL A 202 13.42 -8.85 4.78
CA VAL A 202 12.21 -8.41 5.48
C VAL A 202 11.14 -8.21 4.41
N PRO A 203 10.16 -9.13 4.26
CA PRO A 203 9.11 -8.95 3.27
C PRO A 203 8.22 -7.76 3.66
N ILE A 204 7.95 -6.90 2.70
CA ILE A 204 6.96 -5.84 2.79
C ILE A 204 5.67 -6.38 2.19
N ARG A 205 4.60 -6.40 2.97
CA ARG A 205 3.34 -7.04 2.61
C ARG A 205 2.24 -6.02 2.40
N ALA A 206 1.33 -6.33 1.48
CA ALA A 206 0.05 -5.65 1.38
C ALA A 206 -0.78 -5.91 2.65
N PRO A 207 -1.81 -5.09 2.95
CA PRO A 207 -2.66 -5.29 4.13
C PRO A 207 -3.33 -6.67 4.25
N GLU A 208 -3.43 -7.42 3.15
CA GLU A 208 -3.94 -8.80 3.13
C GLU A 208 -2.87 -9.86 3.46
N GLY A 209 -1.64 -9.46 3.78
CA GLY A 209 -0.53 -10.33 4.17
C GLY A 209 0.33 -10.86 3.02
N ARG A 210 0.03 -10.49 1.77
CA ARG A 210 0.80 -10.95 0.62
C ARG A 210 2.06 -10.10 0.39
N PRO A 211 3.25 -10.70 0.15
CA PRO A 211 4.45 -9.96 -0.19
C PRO A 211 4.30 -9.13 -1.48
N ILE A 212 4.71 -7.87 -1.43
CA ILE A 212 4.70 -6.93 -2.57
C ILE A 212 6.08 -6.32 -2.85
N ALA A 213 6.97 -6.34 -1.87
CA ALA A 213 8.35 -5.85 -1.95
C ALA A 213 9.20 -6.43 -0.82
N PHE A 214 10.47 -6.05 -0.75
CA PHE A 214 11.38 -6.45 0.29
C PHE A 214 12.24 -5.29 0.78
N GLY A 215 12.52 -5.28 2.08
CA GLY A 215 13.70 -4.67 2.68
C GLY A 215 14.78 -5.73 2.89
N GLY A 216 16.04 -5.32 2.91
CA GLY A 216 17.19 -6.20 3.11
C GLY A 216 18.23 -5.56 4.01
N ARG A 217 18.46 -6.13 5.20
CA ARG A 217 19.49 -5.69 6.15
C ARG A 217 20.78 -6.44 5.89
N LEU A 218 21.87 -5.73 5.60
CA LEU A 218 23.20 -6.34 5.40
C LEU A 218 23.65 -7.07 6.68
N VAL A 219 24.11 -8.32 6.52
CA VAL A 219 24.64 -9.19 7.59
C VAL A 219 25.90 -9.89 7.09
N GLY A 220 27.00 -9.75 7.85
CA GLY A 220 28.23 -10.52 7.62
C GLY A 220 29.04 -10.13 6.38
N ALA A 221 28.76 -8.98 5.76
CA ALA A 221 29.55 -8.43 4.65
C ALA A 221 29.85 -6.95 4.91
N ASP A 222 31.02 -6.49 4.47
CA ASP A 222 31.54 -5.15 4.76
C ASP A 222 31.24 -4.13 3.66
N GLU A 223 30.69 -4.57 2.52
CA GLU A 223 30.40 -3.72 1.38
C GLU A 223 28.91 -3.54 1.11
N GLY A 224 28.51 -2.28 0.92
CA GLY A 224 27.15 -1.88 0.53
C GLY A 224 26.33 -1.23 1.65
N PRO A 225 25.13 -0.74 1.33
CA PRO A 225 24.31 0.00 2.29
C PRO A 225 23.76 -0.92 3.38
N LYS A 226 23.73 -0.42 4.63
CA LYS A 226 23.17 -1.12 5.80
C LYS A 226 21.76 -1.66 5.53
N TYR A 227 20.89 -0.84 4.94
CA TYR A 227 19.56 -1.25 4.47
C TYR A 227 19.41 -1.02 2.96
N LEU A 228 18.75 -1.95 2.30
CA LEU A 228 18.41 -1.88 0.88
C LEU A 228 16.93 -2.20 0.72
N ASN A 229 16.18 -1.33 0.05
CA ASN A 229 14.76 -1.54 -0.22
C ASN A 229 14.54 -1.82 -1.71
N SER A 230 13.52 -2.63 -2.02
CA SER A 230 13.02 -2.79 -3.38
C SER A 230 12.76 -1.43 -4.04
N ARG A 231 12.94 -1.39 -5.36
CA ARG A 231 12.52 -0.27 -6.20
C ARG A 231 10.99 -0.26 -6.34
N GLU A 232 10.45 0.86 -6.77
CA GLU A 232 9.03 0.99 -7.12
C GLU A 232 8.66 -0.04 -8.20
N SER A 233 7.45 -0.58 -8.12
CA SER A 233 6.91 -1.52 -9.10
C SER A 233 5.39 -1.35 -9.22
N ARG A 234 4.75 -2.08 -10.14
CA ARG A 234 3.27 -2.10 -10.21
C ARG A 234 2.58 -2.67 -8.96
N LEU A 235 3.33 -3.34 -8.06
CA LEU A 235 2.79 -3.86 -6.80
C LEU A 235 3.17 -3.02 -5.59
N TYR A 236 4.23 -2.23 -5.69
CA TYR A 236 4.82 -1.58 -4.54
C TYR A 236 5.08 -0.12 -4.82
N ASN A 237 4.41 0.70 -4.02
CA ASN A 237 4.62 2.13 -3.97
C ASN A 237 4.95 2.59 -2.55
N LYS A 238 6.19 3.10 -2.37
CA LYS A 238 6.70 3.53 -1.05
C LYS A 238 5.91 4.67 -0.44
N SER A 239 5.17 5.43 -1.25
CA SER A 239 4.37 6.56 -0.79
C SER A 239 2.98 6.16 -0.31
N GLU A 240 2.62 4.88 -0.38
CA GLU A 240 1.33 4.36 0.10
C GLU A 240 1.48 3.01 0.80
N THR A 241 2.69 2.66 1.24
CA THR A 241 2.97 1.38 1.90
C THR A 241 3.59 1.62 3.26
N LEU A 242 2.96 1.04 4.28
CA LEU A 242 3.48 1.01 5.65
C LEU A 242 3.83 -0.43 6.00
N PHE A 243 5.06 -0.65 6.44
CA PHE A 243 5.50 -1.97 6.90
C PHE A 243 4.74 -2.37 8.18
N GLY A 244 4.40 -3.65 8.29
CA GLY A 244 3.66 -4.21 9.43
C GLY A 244 2.15 -3.97 9.38
N MET A 245 1.62 -3.35 8.32
CA MET A 245 0.18 -3.08 8.19
C MET A 245 -0.67 -4.36 8.17
N ASP A 246 -0.18 -5.46 7.58
CA ASP A 246 -0.86 -6.76 7.59
C ASP A 246 -1.06 -7.31 9.00
N GLN A 247 -0.05 -7.12 9.86
CA GLN A 247 -0.09 -7.54 11.26
C GLN A 247 -0.88 -6.54 12.12
N ALA A 248 -0.81 -5.25 11.78
CA ALA A 248 -1.28 -4.17 12.65
C ALA A 248 -2.74 -3.77 12.46
N ARG A 249 -3.31 -3.99 11.27
CA ARG A 249 -4.61 -3.45 10.87
C ARG A 249 -5.74 -3.76 11.85
N ASP A 250 -5.81 -4.98 12.37
CA ASP A 250 -6.91 -5.39 13.25
C ASP A 250 -6.79 -4.76 14.64
N GLU A 251 -5.59 -4.71 15.21
CA GLU A 251 -5.36 -4.07 16.50
C GLU A 251 -5.51 -2.54 16.40
N MET A 252 -5.01 -1.96 15.30
CA MET A 252 -5.19 -0.55 14.95
C MET A 252 -6.67 -0.17 14.87
N ARG A 253 -7.52 -1.01 14.24
CA ARG A 253 -8.97 -0.79 14.18
C ARG A 253 -9.62 -0.85 15.56
N LYS A 254 -9.21 -1.78 16.43
CA LYS A 254 -9.76 -1.93 17.78
C LYS A 254 -9.42 -0.73 18.66
N ARG A 255 -8.15 -0.32 18.64
CA ARG A 255 -7.64 0.81 19.45
C ARG A 255 -7.98 2.18 18.86
N LYS A 256 -8.33 2.24 17.57
CA LYS A 256 -8.48 3.48 16.79
C LYS A 256 -7.19 4.32 16.79
N ALA A 257 -6.04 3.68 16.95
CA ALA A 257 -4.73 4.32 17.02
C ALA A 257 -3.66 3.47 16.33
N ALA A 258 -2.65 4.13 15.77
CA ALA A 258 -1.47 3.51 15.20
C ALA A 258 -0.20 4.08 15.85
N VAL A 259 0.82 3.25 16.03
CA VAL A 259 2.18 3.71 16.43
C VAL A 259 3.05 3.74 15.18
N LEU A 260 3.64 4.88 14.86
CA LEU A 260 4.57 5.03 13.75
C LEU A 260 6.02 5.06 14.26
N VAL A 261 6.83 4.15 13.73
CA VAL A 261 8.28 4.07 13.98
C VAL A 261 9.08 4.22 12.69
N GLU A 262 10.40 4.35 12.80
CA GLU A 262 11.29 4.55 11.63
C GLU A 262 11.64 3.25 10.91
N GLY A 263 12.04 2.21 11.66
CA GLY A 263 12.62 1.01 11.12
C GLY A 263 11.73 -0.22 11.16
N TYR A 264 12.05 -1.21 10.32
CA TYR A 264 11.38 -2.51 10.34
C TYR A 264 11.55 -3.24 11.69
N PHE A 265 12.74 -3.16 12.28
CA PHE A 265 13.03 -3.83 13.54
C PHE A 265 12.34 -3.18 14.73
N ASP A 266 12.11 -1.87 14.69
CA ASP A 266 11.31 -1.15 15.68
C ASP A 266 9.87 -1.68 15.68
N ALA A 267 9.28 -1.81 14.48
CA ALA A 267 7.93 -2.36 14.36
C ALA A 267 7.91 -3.85 14.78
N ILE A 268 8.87 -4.67 14.34
CA ILE A 268 8.95 -6.08 14.72
C ILE A 268 9.10 -6.23 16.24
N GLY A 269 9.97 -5.44 16.88
CA GLY A 269 10.21 -5.47 18.32
C GLY A 269 8.96 -5.09 19.12
N LEU A 270 8.26 -4.04 18.70
CA LEU A 270 6.98 -3.64 19.30
C LEU A 270 5.91 -4.73 19.18
N HIS A 271 5.77 -5.35 18.01
CA HIS A 271 4.83 -6.46 17.81
C HIS A 271 5.17 -7.67 18.68
N GLN A 272 6.47 -7.98 18.83
CA GLN A 272 6.93 -9.09 19.66
C GLN A 272 6.52 -8.91 21.12
N VAL A 273 6.61 -7.70 21.65
CA VAL A 273 6.19 -7.41 23.03
C VAL A 273 4.69 -7.14 23.15
N GLY A 274 3.89 -7.32 22.11
CA GLY A 274 2.43 -7.21 22.17
C GLY A 274 1.85 -5.86 21.75
N VAL A 275 2.68 -4.88 21.39
CA VAL A 275 2.25 -3.59 20.83
C VAL A 275 1.98 -3.74 19.34
N ARG A 276 0.90 -4.48 19.03
CA ARG A 276 0.58 -4.95 17.67
C ARG A 276 -0.07 -3.92 16.75
N HIS A 277 -0.16 -2.65 17.14
CA HIS A 277 -0.68 -1.57 16.29
C HIS A 277 0.45 -0.66 15.76
N ALA A 278 1.69 -1.15 15.84
CA ALA A 278 2.88 -0.47 15.32
C ALA A 278 3.08 -0.73 13.82
N VAL A 279 3.50 0.31 13.10
CA VAL A 279 3.83 0.28 11.67
C VAL A 279 5.07 1.14 11.42
N ALA A 280 5.83 0.84 10.37
CA ALA A 280 7.03 1.61 10.01
C ALA A 280 6.91 2.21 8.60
N LEU A 281 7.56 3.36 8.39
CA LEU A 281 7.73 3.89 7.04
C LEU A 281 8.75 3.05 6.27
N CYS A 282 8.49 2.79 4.99
CA CYS A 282 9.47 2.18 4.09
C CYS A 282 10.47 3.21 3.51
N SER A 283 10.40 4.48 3.98
CA SER A 283 11.22 5.62 3.58
C SER A 283 11.26 6.67 4.70
N THR A 284 11.91 7.81 4.50
CA THR A 284 12.00 8.88 5.51
C THR A 284 10.82 9.86 5.52
N ASN A 285 9.90 9.74 4.54
CA ASN A 285 8.84 10.71 4.29
C ASN A 285 7.46 10.10 4.56
N LEU A 286 6.63 10.85 5.28
CA LEU A 286 5.20 10.59 5.39
C LEU A 286 4.45 11.35 4.29
N THR A 287 3.47 10.70 3.68
CA THR A 287 2.76 11.20 2.50
C THR A 287 1.25 11.16 2.73
N ALA A 288 0.49 11.83 1.87
CA ALA A 288 -0.97 11.70 1.87
C ALA A 288 -1.45 10.26 1.62
N GLY A 289 -0.69 9.46 0.85
CA GLY A 289 -0.99 8.04 0.61
C GLY A 289 -0.94 7.22 1.90
N HIS A 290 0.09 7.39 2.73
CA HIS A 290 0.17 6.76 4.05
C HIS A 290 -1.01 7.16 4.94
N MET A 291 -1.39 8.44 4.94
CA MET A 291 -2.53 8.91 5.73
C MET A 291 -3.85 8.28 5.26
N GLN A 292 -4.03 8.07 3.95
CA GLN A 292 -5.21 7.36 3.44
C GLN A 292 -5.22 5.88 3.89
N VAL A 293 -4.07 5.21 3.89
CA VAL A 293 -3.97 3.83 4.37
C VAL A 293 -4.34 3.72 5.84
N LEU A 294 -3.78 4.58 6.70
CA LEU A 294 -4.11 4.64 8.13
C LEU A 294 -5.60 4.92 8.35
N LYS A 295 -6.18 5.86 7.58
CA LYS A 295 -7.62 6.16 7.65
C LYS A 295 -8.49 4.97 7.26
N ARG A 296 -8.11 4.21 6.21
CA ARG A 296 -8.82 2.97 5.80
C ARG A 296 -8.70 1.86 6.84
N ALA A 297 -7.62 1.85 7.63
CA ALA A 297 -7.44 0.97 8.77
C ALA A 297 -8.16 1.47 10.05
N GLU A 298 -8.89 2.58 9.97
CA GLU A 298 -9.61 3.21 11.08
C GLU A 298 -8.72 3.71 12.23
N ALA A 299 -7.44 3.98 11.96
CA ALA A 299 -6.62 4.78 12.86
C ALA A 299 -7.11 6.23 12.85
N ARG A 300 -7.61 6.68 14.01
CA ARG A 300 -8.03 8.07 14.26
C ARG A 300 -6.89 8.88 14.89
N GLU A 301 -6.05 8.22 15.67
CA GLU A 301 -4.83 8.79 16.25
C GLU A 301 -3.57 8.13 15.66
N LEU A 302 -2.52 8.93 15.48
CA LEU A 302 -1.17 8.45 15.16
C LEU A 302 -0.20 8.87 16.26
N ILE A 303 0.48 7.92 16.88
CA ILE A 303 1.51 8.19 17.89
C ILE A 303 2.87 7.99 17.24
N LEU A 304 3.70 9.04 17.22
CA LEU A 304 5.09 8.96 16.77
C LEU A 304 5.94 8.41 17.92
N LEU A 305 6.63 7.30 17.69
CA LEU A 305 7.60 6.70 18.60
C LEU A 305 8.91 6.52 17.83
N LEU A 306 9.73 7.56 17.81
CA LEU A 306 10.99 7.61 17.05
C LEU A 306 12.17 7.59 18.02
N ASP A 307 13.38 7.36 17.49
CA ASP A 307 14.62 7.25 18.27
C ASP A 307 14.80 8.43 19.24
N GLY A 308 15.27 8.14 20.46
CA GLY A 308 15.51 9.11 21.52
C GLY A 308 16.77 9.96 21.31
N ASP A 309 17.12 10.28 20.07
CA ASP A 309 18.30 11.05 19.70
C ASP A 309 17.93 12.31 18.90
N SER A 310 18.93 13.09 18.50
CA SER A 310 18.71 14.32 17.73
C SER A 310 18.13 14.06 16.34
N ALA A 311 18.38 12.90 15.75
CA ALA A 311 17.85 12.52 14.45
C ALA A 311 16.36 12.18 14.55
N GLY A 312 15.94 11.44 15.59
CA GLY A 312 14.53 11.15 15.86
C GLY A 312 13.72 12.41 16.18
N LEU A 313 14.27 13.35 16.95
CA LEU A 313 13.63 14.66 17.18
C LEU A 313 13.48 15.46 15.88
N ALA A 314 14.53 15.51 15.04
CA ALA A 314 14.45 16.14 13.72
C ALA A 314 13.45 15.42 12.79
N ALA A 315 13.25 14.11 12.97
CA ALA A 315 12.23 13.35 12.27
C ALA A 315 10.82 13.75 12.70
N VAL A 316 10.54 13.94 13.99
CA VAL A 316 9.25 14.48 14.46
C VAL A 316 8.94 15.82 13.79
N GLU A 317 9.90 16.74 13.76
CA GLU A 317 9.76 18.04 13.09
C GLU A 317 9.44 17.87 11.59
N ARG A 318 10.18 17.01 10.88
CA ARG A 318 9.95 16.71 9.46
C ARG A 318 8.57 16.12 9.18
N LEU A 319 8.09 15.22 10.03
CA LEU A 319 6.80 14.54 9.89
C LEU A 319 5.61 15.42 10.27
N SER A 320 5.83 16.50 11.04
CA SER A 320 4.77 17.37 11.52
C SER A 320 3.99 18.07 10.40
N GLY A 321 4.68 18.53 9.34
CA GLY A 321 4.07 19.22 8.21
C GLY A 321 2.99 18.38 7.50
N PRO A 322 3.33 17.17 7.01
CA PRO A 322 2.35 16.25 6.42
C PRO A 322 1.19 15.88 7.36
N LEU A 323 1.45 15.70 8.66
CA LEU A 323 0.41 15.36 9.64
C LEU A 323 -0.59 16.50 9.84
N LEU A 324 -0.09 17.73 10.00
CA LEU A 324 -0.91 18.92 10.10
C LEU A 324 -1.69 19.17 8.81
N ALA A 325 -1.05 18.97 7.64
CA ALA A 325 -1.69 19.09 6.34
C ALA A 325 -2.84 18.10 6.15
N ALA A 326 -2.70 16.89 6.69
CA ALA A 326 -3.74 15.87 6.67
C ALA A 326 -4.84 16.07 7.73
N GLY A 327 -4.69 17.05 8.63
CA GLY A 327 -5.59 17.22 9.78
C GLY A 327 -5.56 16.03 10.74
N ALA A 328 -4.42 15.33 10.83
CA ALA A 328 -4.28 14.14 11.66
C ALA A 328 -4.28 14.50 13.15
N THR A 329 -4.95 13.67 13.97
CA THR A 329 -4.72 13.69 15.42
C THR A 329 -3.44 12.94 15.69
N ALA A 330 -2.38 13.64 16.08
CA ALA A 330 -1.06 13.06 16.28
C ALA A 330 -0.47 13.40 17.65
N ARG A 331 0.20 12.42 18.25
CA ARG A 331 0.95 12.55 19.52
C ARG A 331 2.39 12.09 19.35
N VAL A 332 3.26 12.51 20.26
CA VAL A 332 4.69 12.16 20.28
C VAL A 332 5.00 11.50 21.62
N ALA A 333 5.47 10.26 21.57
CA ALA A 333 6.02 9.53 22.70
C ALA A 333 7.55 9.66 22.65
N LEU A 334 8.16 10.24 23.69
CA LEU A 334 9.59 10.52 23.74
C LEU A 334 10.33 9.39 24.46
N LEU A 335 11.19 8.68 23.73
CA LEU A 335 12.08 7.69 24.32
C LEU A 335 13.15 8.34 25.20
N PRO A 336 13.68 7.61 26.22
CA PRO A 336 14.89 8.00 26.92
C PRO A 336 16.05 8.25 25.95
N GLN A 337 16.98 9.12 26.33
CA GLN A 337 18.10 9.48 25.47
C GLN A 337 18.92 8.25 25.07
N GLY A 338 19.09 8.05 23.76
CA GLY A 338 19.90 6.96 23.20
C GLY A 338 19.19 5.61 23.06
N ASP A 339 17.92 5.50 23.46
CA ASP A 339 17.09 4.33 23.16
C ASP A 339 16.44 4.45 21.77
N ASP A 340 16.31 3.31 21.09
CA ASP A 340 15.43 3.12 19.93
C ASP A 340 14.18 2.32 20.35
N PRO A 341 13.07 2.32 19.57
CA PRO A 341 11.86 1.62 19.97
C PRO A 341 12.06 0.11 20.19
N ASP A 342 12.96 -0.55 19.43
CA ASP A 342 13.28 -1.98 19.60
C ASP A 342 13.97 -2.27 20.94
N THR A 343 15.04 -1.54 21.26
CA THR A 343 15.80 -1.67 22.52
C THR A 343 14.95 -1.34 23.73
N PHE A 344 14.15 -0.27 23.66
CA PHE A 344 13.22 0.10 24.73
C PHE A 344 12.16 -1.00 24.92
N ALA A 345 11.52 -1.47 23.84
CA ALA A 345 10.51 -2.52 23.91
C ALA A 345 11.06 -3.80 24.54
N ARG A 346 12.26 -4.24 24.14
CA ARG A 346 12.90 -5.44 24.71
C ARG A 346 13.21 -5.31 26.21
N ARG A 347 13.56 -4.11 26.67
CA ARG A 347 13.89 -3.86 28.09
C ARG A 347 12.64 -3.74 28.95
N GLU A 348 11.64 -2.99 28.49
CA GLU A 348 10.49 -2.57 29.29
C GLU A 348 9.24 -3.43 29.09
N GLY A 349 9.22 -4.26 28.03
CA GLY A 349 8.09 -5.11 27.69
C GLY A 349 6.83 -4.33 27.28
N GLN A 350 5.70 -5.03 27.21
CA GLN A 350 4.43 -4.44 26.77
C GLN A 350 4.00 -3.27 27.66
N GLU A 351 3.96 -3.48 28.97
CA GLU A 351 3.41 -2.52 29.93
C GLU A 351 4.25 -1.24 29.99
N GLY A 352 5.58 -1.35 29.86
CA GLY A 352 6.43 -0.17 29.82
C GLY A 352 6.24 0.65 28.54
N VAL A 353 6.10 0.00 27.38
CA VAL A 353 5.77 0.69 26.13
C VAL A 353 4.38 1.31 26.20
N GLU A 354 3.37 0.61 26.70
CA GLU A 354 2.01 1.15 26.82
C GLU A 354 1.97 2.37 27.75
N ARG A 355 2.66 2.33 28.90
CA ARG A 355 2.81 3.52 29.77
C ARG A 355 3.47 4.70 29.07
N LEU A 356 4.50 4.45 28.26
CA LEU A 356 5.15 5.49 27.46
C LEU A 356 4.18 6.11 26.43
N LEU A 357 3.41 5.28 25.74
CA LEU A 357 2.44 5.70 24.75
C LEU A 357 1.26 6.46 25.38
N GLU A 358 0.82 6.08 26.57
CA GLU A 358 -0.20 6.81 27.34
C GLU A 358 0.27 8.23 27.67
N GLY A 359 1.53 8.36 28.08
CA GLY A 359 2.19 9.65 28.35
C GLY A 359 2.51 10.50 27.12
N ALA A 360 2.19 10.05 25.91
CA ALA A 360 2.50 10.81 24.69
C ALA A 360 1.77 12.17 24.65
N HIS A 361 2.49 13.21 24.23
CA HIS A 361 1.99 14.59 24.21
C HIS A 361 1.48 14.98 22.82
N PRO A 362 0.54 15.93 22.69
CA PRO A 362 0.08 16.41 21.38
C PRO A 362 1.25 16.91 20.51
N LEU A 363 1.21 16.55 19.22
CA LEU A 363 2.26 16.92 18.25
C LEU A 363 2.53 18.43 18.22
N THR A 364 1.49 19.26 18.25
CA THR A 364 1.62 20.72 18.23
C THR A 364 2.30 21.26 19.47
N SER A 365 1.99 20.70 20.65
CA SER A 365 2.64 21.05 21.91
C SER A 365 4.13 20.71 21.88
N HIS A 366 4.48 19.53 21.36
CA HIS A 366 5.88 19.14 21.18
C HIS A 366 6.60 20.06 20.18
N LEU A 367 6.00 20.31 19.02
CA LEU A 367 6.56 21.19 17.99
C LEU A 367 6.84 22.60 18.50
N PHE A 368 5.94 23.16 19.31
CA PHE A 368 6.15 24.47 19.90
C PHE A 368 7.24 24.46 20.95
N ALA A 369 7.29 23.44 21.81
CA ALA A 369 8.34 23.30 22.80
C ALA A 369 9.73 23.08 22.16
N SER A 370 9.81 22.41 21.00
CA SER A 370 11.09 22.12 20.34
C SER A 370 11.60 23.26 19.44
N LEU A 371 10.68 24.01 18.82
CA LEU A 371 11.03 25.04 17.84
C LEU A 371 11.00 26.46 18.38
N LEU A 372 10.13 26.76 19.34
CA LEU A 372 9.91 28.13 19.79
C LEU A 372 10.73 28.40 21.06
N PRO A 373 11.54 29.47 21.09
CA PRO A 373 12.23 29.92 22.30
C PRO A 373 11.21 30.48 23.31
N GLU A 374 11.69 31.00 24.45
CA GLU A 374 10.90 31.48 25.61
C GLU A 374 9.97 32.69 25.33
N GLY A 375 8.99 32.49 24.45
CA GLY A 375 7.89 33.39 24.13
C GLY A 375 8.30 34.85 23.94
N LYS A 376 7.66 35.74 24.69
CA LYS A 376 7.93 37.19 24.62
C LYS A 376 9.34 37.55 25.05
N ALA A 377 9.95 36.79 25.96
CA ALA A 377 11.27 37.07 26.53
C ALA A 377 12.44 36.72 25.60
N ALA A 378 12.21 35.87 24.59
CA ALA A 378 13.23 35.55 23.60
C ALA A 378 13.69 36.79 22.81
N SER A 379 14.98 36.80 22.46
CA SER A 379 15.60 37.84 21.64
C SER A 379 15.00 37.88 20.23
N PHE A 380 15.25 38.97 19.50
CA PHE A 380 14.79 39.10 18.12
C PHE A 380 15.39 38.02 17.23
N GLU A 381 16.69 37.77 17.35
CA GLU A 381 17.46 36.79 16.60
C GLU A 381 16.93 35.37 16.83
N GLU A 382 16.63 35.00 18.08
CA GLU A 382 16.05 33.69 18.43
C GLU A 382 14.66 33.50 17.82
N LYS A 383 13.80 34.53 17.87
CA LYS A 383 12.47 34.48 17.25
C LYS A 383 12.55 34.34 15.73
N MET A 384 13.47 35.05 15.09
CA MET A 384 13.68 34.95 13.63
C MET A 384 14.21 33.56 13.24
N ALA A 385 15.18 33.02 13.98
CA ALA A 385 15.68 31.67 13.75
C ALA A 385 14.58 30.59 13.91
N ALA A 386 13.71 30.74 14.91
CA ALA A 386 12.56 29.86 15.11
C ALA A 386 11.58 29.90 13.92
N LEU A 387 11.28 31.09 13.40
CA LEU A 387 10.44 31.23 12.21
C LEU A 387 11.06 30.55 10.98
N GLU A 388 12.37 30.69 10.76
CA GLU A 388 13.05 29.99 9.64
C GLU A 388 12.95 28.48 9.77
N ARG A 389 13.10 27.91 10.98
CA ARG A 389 12.91 26.47 11.23
C ARG A 389 11.46 26.02 11.03
N LEU A 390 10.48 26.89 11.27
CA LEU A 390 9.07 26.58 11.11
C LEU A 390 8.58 26.65 9.66
N LYS A 391 9.26 27.41 8.79
CA LYS A 391 8.89 27.58 7.37
C LYS A 391 8.70 26.25 6.61
N PRO A 392 9.60 25.24 6.70
CA PRO A 392 9.42 23.96 6.00
C PRO A 392 8.18 23.18 6.46
N VAL A 393 7.80 23.30 7.74
CA VAL A 393 6.59 22.66 8.29
C VAL A 393 5.34 23.36 7.75
N VAL A 394 5.29 24.68 7.90
CA VAL A 394 4.16 25.52 7.46
C VAL A 394 3.97 25.48 5.94
N GLY A 395 5.05 25.39 5.17
CA GLY A 395 5.02 25.32 3.72
C GLY A 395 4.23 24.12 3.19
N GLN A 396 4.10 23.07 4.00
CA GLN A 396 3.33 21.86 3.66
C GLN A 396 1.86 21.95 4.08
N VAL A 397 1.50 22.87 4.98
CA VAL A 397 0.12 23.02 5.46
C VAL A 397 -0.70 23.86 4.48
N PRO A 398 -1.82 23.33 3.94
CA PRO A 398 -2.69 24.07 3.04
C PRO A 398 -3.23 25.37 3.66
N VAL A 399 -3.55 26.34 2.81
CA VAL A 399 -4.24 27.56 3.26
C VAL A 399 -5.64 27.17 3.74
N GLY A 400 -5.97 27.53 4.98
CA GLY A 400 -7.23 27.18 5.62
C GLY A 400 -7.16 27.33 7.15
N LEU A 401 -8.16 26.79 7.85
CA LEU A 401 -8.32 26.96 9.29
C LEU A 401 -7.12 26.43 10.09
N VAL A 402 -6.59 25.26 9.75
CA VAL A 402 -5.44 24.66 10.47
C VAL A 402 -4.21 25.56 10.40
N ARG A 403 -3.92 26.13 9.22
CA ARG A 403 -2.80 27.05 9.06
C ARG A 403 -3.03 28.38 9.76
N ALA A 404 -4.24 28.93 9.68
CA ALA A 404 -4.59 30.18 10.34
C ALA A 404 -4.50 30.08 11.88
N THR A 405 -4.99 28.96 12.43
CA THR A 405 -4.91 28.68 13.87
C THR A 405 -3.47 28.44 14.33
N LEU A 406 -2.66 27.73 13.54
CA LEU A 406 -1.22 27.59 13.79
C LEU A 406 -0.52 28.96 13.86
N PHE A 407 -0.78 29.86 12.90
CA PHE A 407 -0.23 31.21 12.90
C PHE A 407 -0.69 32.05 14.08
N SER A 408 -1.96 31.92 14.46
CA SER A 408 -2.51 32.61 15.62
C SER A 408 -1.82 32.16 16.91
N ALA A 409 -1.58 30.86 17.08
CA ALA A 409 -0.90 30.32 18.26
C ALA A 409 0.57 30.76 18.34
N VAL A 410 1.30 30.77 17.22
CA VAL A 410 2.68 31.27 17.17
C VAL A 410 2.74 32.77 17.48
N ALA A 411 1.77 33.53 16.94
CA ALA A 411 1.66 34.97 17.20
C ALA A 411 1.39 35.25 18.68
N GLU A 412 0.47 34.50 19.30
CA GLU A 412 0.17 34.59 20.72
C GLU A 412 1.41 34.29 21.58
N HIS A 413 2.17 33.23 21.25
CA HIS A 413 3.40 32.83 21.96
C HIS A 413 4.46 33.94 21.97
N PHE A 414 4.68 34.61 20.85
CA PHE A 414 5.65 35.72 20.74
C PHE A 414 5.07 37.11 21.09
N GLY A 415 3.75 37.23 21.28
CA GLY A 415 3.09 38.52 21.50
C GLY A 415 3.00 39.39 20.24
N TRP A 416 2.91 38.77 19.06
CA TRP A 416 2.79 39.44 17.77
C TRP A 416 1.37 39.40 17.23
N ARG A 417 1.12 40.14 16.13
CA ARG A 417 -0.15 40.02 15.40
C ARG A 417 -0.08 38.82 14.44
N PRO A 418 -1.15 38.04 14.28
CA PRO A 418 -1.17 36.91 13.34
C PRO A 418 -0.76 37.28 11.91
N ALA A 419 -1.12 38.49 11.45
CA ALA A 419 -0.74 39.00 10.13
C ALA A 419 0.78 39.16 9.94
N ASP A 420 1.51 39.54 11.00
CA ASP A 420 2.97 39.72 10.94
C ASP A 420 3.67 38.35 10.82
N VAL A 421 3.21 37.37 11.61
CA VAL A 421 3.68 35.97 11.53
C VAL A 421 3.36 35.35 10.17
N GLU A 422 2.15 35.57 9.67
CA GLU A 422 1.73 35.09 8.36
C GLU A 422 2.60 35.67 7.24
N SER A 423 2.91 36.97 7.29
CA SER A 423 3.81 37.63 6.34
C SER A 423 5.22 37.02 6.37
N ALA A 424 5.77 36.83 7.58
CA ALA A 424 7.12 36.27 7.75
C ALA A 424 7.20 34.82 7.25
N LEU A 425 6.21 33.99 7.55
CA LEU A 425 6.17 32.57 7.16
C LEU A 425 5.72 32.34 5.71
N ARG A 426 5.13 33.36 5.04
CA ARG A 426 4.81 33.33 3.60
C ARG A 426 5.96 33.81 2.72
N SER A 427 6.93 34.55 3.26
CA SER A 427 8.09 34.99 2.50
C SER A 427 8.84 33.76 1.95
N LYS A 428 8.84 33.60 0.62
CA LYS A 428 9.55 32.51 -0.06
C LYS A 428 11.05 32.72 0.16
N VAL A 429 11.66 31.94 1.05
CA VAL A 429 13.09 31.65 0.94
C VAL A 429 13.21 30.53 -0.10
N PRO A 430 14.08 30.65 -1.12
CA PRO A 430 14.33 29.55 -2.04
C PRO A 430 14.77 28.32 -1.24
N LEU A 431 14.06 27.20 -1.38
CA LEU A 431 14.56 25.92 -0.88
C LEU A 431 15.94 25.69 -1.51
N PRO A 432 16.99 25.34 -0.72
CA PRO A 432 18.20 24.82 -1.31
C PRO A 432 17.79 23.60 -2.16
N LYS A 433 18.16 23.62 -3.45
CA LYS A 433 18.04 22.42 -4.27
C LYS A 433 18.74 21.29 -3.51
N PRO A 434 18.18 20.07 -3.42
CA PRO A 434 18.97 18.92 -3.02
C PRO A 434 20.20 18.91 -3.94
N ALA A 435 21.39 18.71 -3.38
CA ALA A 435 22.62 18.61 -4.14
C ALA A 435 22.49 17.42 -5.10
N GLY A 436 21.95 17.69 -6.28
CA GLY A 436 21.98 16.83 -7.45
C GLY A 436 23.42 16.82 -7.94
N GLY A 437 24.17 15.88 -7.40
CA GLY A 437 25.51 15.52 -7.83
C GLY A 437 25.65 14.02 -7.66
N GLU A 438 24.98 13.24 -8.51
CA GLU A 438 25.55 11.96 -8.91
C GLU A 438 26.91 12.29 -9.52
N ALA A 439 27.97 12.08 -8.75
CA ALA A 439 29.30 11.92 -9.33
C ALA A 439 29.21 10.73 -10.29
N PRO A 440 29.68 10.86 -11.55
CA PRO A 440 29.78 9.72 -12.42
C PRO A 440 30.69 8.69 -11.74
N LEU A 441 30.17 7.46 -11.59
CA LEU A 441 30.95 6.30 -11.16
C LEU A 441 32.17 6.20 -12.07
N SER A 442 33.35 6.55 -11.54
CA SER A 442 34.61 6.22 -12.17
C SER A 442 34.73 4.70 -12.23
N SER A 443 34.93 4.20 -13.45
CA SER A 443 35.24 2.81 -13.74
C SER A 443 36.36 2.32 -12.83
N PRO A 444 36.22 1.17 -12.14
CA PRO A 444 37.38 0.55 -11.52
C PRO A 444 38.31 0.08 -12.64
N ASN A 445 39.50 0.66 -12.67
CA ASN A 445 40.63 0.10 -13.39
C ASN A 445 40.86 -1.33 -12.89
N ARG A 446 40.85 -2.27 -13.84
CA ARG A 446 41.42 -3.61 -13.72
C ARG A 446 42.93 -3.52 -13.43
N PRO A 447 43.49 -4.55 -12.79
CA PRO A 447 43.97 -5.72 -13.54
C PRO A 447 43.00 -6.90 -13.58
#